data_AF-A0A7K0QEZ5-F1
#
_entry.id   AF-A0A7K0QEZ5-F1
#
_cell.length_a   1.000
_cell.length_b   1.000
_cell.length_c   1.000
_cell.angle_alpha   90.00
_cell.angle_beta   90.00
_cell.angle_gamma   90.00
#
_symmetry.space_group_name_H-M   'P 1'
#
loop_
_entity.id
_entity.type
_entity.pdbx_description
1 polymer ?
#
loop_
_entity_poly.entity_id
_entity_poly.type
_entity_poly.pdbx_seq_one_letter_code
_entity_poly.pdbx_strand_id
1 'polypeptide(L)'
;MRSPSSLRARLSLGIVLVAATALAACSSDSSSKSTAETLPLSTLPATVASTTPPAVTDAPTTAATQVATYPLTGLPVSDEAAAARPAMIAKVGNYDSYPQTGLNAADIVYEELINDHISRFAIVYQSQAPKDLVGPIRSGRRQDVDLLTNLNHPVLAWAGGNAFVTKDVADSELVNMSQTYCNKACMRVDFTKAPYNLYFDIAKAWEKMPEGGKTPPQQFQYRTTGAALAGSAATGVDMTIDSYKIGWTWNDSTKQYERTQNKKADTER
;
A
#
# COMPACT_ATOMS: atom_id res chain seq x y z
N MET A 1 63.38 40.27 28.67
CA MET A 1 62.49 41.44 28.85
C MET A 1 61.06 40.95 29.04
N ARG A 2 60.45 41.39 30.14
CA ARG A 2 59.06 41.35 30.64
C ARG A 2 57.93 40.69 29.80
N SER A 3 57.27 39.74 30.49
CA SER A 3 55.84 39.63 30.83
C SER A 3 54.75 39.43 29.74
N PRO A 4 53.74 38.57 30.00
CA PRO A 4 52.59 38.30 29.12
C PRO A 4 51.36 39.18 29.46
N SER A 5 50.41 39.26 28.51
CA SER A 5 49.05 39.81 28.68
C SER A 5 48.13 39.12 27.64
N SER A 6 46.84 38.87 27.82
CA SER A 6 45.93 38.73 28.97
C SER A 6 44.63 38.17 28.36
N LEU A 7 43.97 37.26 29.08
CA LEU A 7 42.60 36.78 28.82
C LEU A 7 41.64 37.93 28.50
N ARG A 8 40.74 37.74 27.52
CA ARG A 8 39.34 38.15 27.62
C ARG A 8 38.43 37.16 26.89
N ALA A 9 37.87 36.22 27.66
CA ALA A 9 36.66 35.50 27.29
C ALA A 9 35.49 36.49 27.24
N ARG A 10 34.71 36.47 26.17
CA ARG A 10 33.40 37.15 26.11
C ARG A 10 32.31 36.08 26.17
N LEU A 11 31.70 36.02 27.34
CA LEU A 11 30.50 35.26 27.66
C LEU A 11 29.31 36.03 27.06
N SER A 12 28.66 35.49 26.03
CA SER A 12 27.43 36.04 25.48
C SER A 12 26.25 35.26 26.03
N LEU A 13 25.65 35.81 27.09
CA LEU A 13 24.43 35.35 27.74
C LEU A 13 23.23 35.74 26.87
N GLY A 14 22.66 34.77 26.15
CA GLY A 14 21.47 34.94 25.31
C GLY A 14 20.23 34.38 25.98
N ILE A 15 19.32 35.28 26.34
CA ILE A 15 18.05 35.14 27.07
C ILE A 15 17.16 33.99 26.56
N VAL A 16 16.78 33.09 27.47
CA VAL A 16 15.68 32.10 27.28
C VAL A 16 14.39 32.75 27.73
N LEU A 17 13.48 33.03 26.80
CA LEU A 17 12.13 33.51 27.08
C LEU A 17 11.22 32.28 27.26
N VAL A 18 10.88 31.95 28.51
CA VAL A 18 9.90 30.91 28.85
C VAL A 18 8.51 31.54 28.76
N ALA A 19 7.74 31.18 27.74
CA ALA A 19 6.32 31.51 27.65
C ALA A 19 5.50 30.40 28.30
N ALA A 20 4.96 30.68 29.49
CA ALA A 20 4.01 29.82 30.18
C ALA A 20 2.60 30.02 29.59
N THR A 21 2.07 29.01 28.92
CA THR A 21 0.68 28.98 28.45
C THR A 21 -0.22 28.36 29.52
N ALA A 22 -1.26 29.09 29.89
CA ALA A 22 -2.27 28.69 30.86
C ALA A 22 -3.23 27.64 30.25
N LEU A 23 -3.41 26.51 30.94
CA LEU A 23 -4.49 25.56 30.66
C LEU A 23 -5.79 26.08 31.28
N ALA A 24 -6.76 26.43 30.44
CA ALA A 24 -8.15 26.57 30.84
C ALA A 24 -8.88 25.24 30.54
N ALA A 25 -9.34 24.59 31.60
CA ALA A 25 -10.23 23.45 31.56
C ALA A 25 -11.65 23.89 31.21
N CYS A 26 -12.34 23.12 30.37
CA CYS A 26 -13.80 23.00 30.42
C CYS A 26 -14.19 21.60 29.95
N SER A 27 -14.77 20.87 30.89
CA SER A 27 -15.48 19.60 30.72
C SER A 27 -16.82 19.84 30.03
N SER A 28 -17.25 18.94 29.15
CA SER A 28 -18.63 18.87 28.68
C SER A 28 -18.95 17.42 28.34
N ASP A 29 -19.38 16.72 29.38
CA ASP A 29 -20.02 15.41 29.35
C ASP A 29 -21.41 15.55 28.72
N SER A 30 -21.77 14.70 27.76
CA SER A 30 -23.12 14.65 27.17
C SER A 30 -23.42 13.23 26.69
N SER A 31 -23.72 12.35 27.64
CA SER A 31 -24.35 11.06 27.40
C SER A 31 -25.83 11.26 27.04
N SER A 32 -26.24 10.96 25.80
CA SER A 32 -27.66 10.86 25.45
C SER A 32 -28.15 9.41 25.69
N LYS A 33 -29.05 9.26 26.66
CA LYS A 33 -29.85 8.05 26.85
C LYS A 33 -31.02 8.09 25.88
N SER A 34 -31.10 7.10 25.00
CA SER A 34 -32.26 6.85 24.14
C SER A 34 -33.34 6.14 24.96
N THR A 35 -34.50 6.77 25.11
CA THR A 35 -35.68 6.22 25.77
C THR A 35 -36.49 5.44 24.72
N ALA A 36 -36.65 4.13 24.93
CA ALA A 36 -37.53 3.30 24.13
C ALA A 36 -38.99 3.49 24.60
N GLU A 37 -39.82 4.07 23.74
CA GLU A 37 -41.26 4.23 23.94
C GLU A 37 -41.97 2.94 23.49
N THR A 38 -42.67 2.29 24.43
CA THR A 38 -43.45 1.07 24.19
C THR A 38 -44.90 1.46 23.94
N LEU A 39 -45.44 1.12 22.76
CA LEU A 39 -46.87 1.26 22.44
C LEU A 39 -47.60 -0.09 22.53
N PRO A 40 -48.90 -0.09 22.90
CA PRO A 40 -49.61 -1.28 23.35
C PRO A 40 -50.10 -2.20 22.22
N LEU A 41 -50.23 -3.47 22.60
CA LEU A 41 -50.68 -4.61 21.80
C LEU A 41 -52.18 -4.50 21.47
N SER A 42 -52.52 -4.45 20.18
CA SER A 42 -53.91 -4.55 19.69
C SER A 42 -54.15 -5.95 19.11
N THR A 43 -55.00 -6.72 19.77
CA THR A 43 -55.46 -8.06 19.35
C THR A 43 -56.68 -7.96 18.44
N LEU A 44 -56.52 -8.39 17.18
CA LEU A 44 -57.63 -8.77 16.29
C LEU A 44 -57.60 -10.28 16.01
N PRO A 45 -58.78 -10.91 15.78
CA PRO A 45 -58.90 -12.36 15.66
C PRO A 45 -58.31 -12.90 14.35
N ALA A 46 -57.56 -13.99 14.46
CA ALA A 46 -57.00 -14.71 13.33
C ALA A 46 -58.04 -15.65 12.71
N THR A 47 -58.55 -15.30 11.52
CA THR A 47 -59.18 -16.27 10.62
C THR A 47 -58.07 -16.99 9.85
N VAL A 48 -57.83 -18.26 10.18
CA VAL A 48 -56.84 -19.10 9.50
C VAL A 48 -57.46 -19.61 8.21
N ALA A 49 -57.10 -19.00 7.08
CA ALA A 49 -57.30 -19.60 5.76
C ALA A 49 -56.07 -20.45 5.44
N SER A 50 -56.22 -21.77 5.48
CA SER A 50 -55.22 -22.71 4.94
C SER A 50 -55.20 -22.60 3.42
N THR A 51 -54.24 -21.86 2.88
CA THR A 51 -53.79 -22.01 1.50
C THR A 51 -52.47 -22.78 1.53
N THR A 52 -52.50 -24.01 1.03
CA THR A 52 -51.30 -24.84 0.82
C THR A 52 -50.38 -24.11 -0.17
N PRO A 53 -49.13 -23.78 0.19
CA PRO A 53 -48.18 -23.22 -0.76
C PRO A 53 -47.92 -24.24 -1.88
N PRO A 54 -47.86 -23.83 -3.15
CA PRO A 54 -47.42 -24.72 -4.21
C PRO A 54 -46.00 -25.19 -3.88
N ALA A 55 -45.78 -26.51 -3.99
CA ALA A 55 -44.46 -27.10 -3.85
C ALA A 55 -43.50 -26.42 -4.83
N VAL A 56 -42.55 -25.66 -4.29
CA VAL A 56 -41.41 -25.15 -5.04
C VAL A 56 -40.54 -26.37 -5.31
N THR A 57 -40.62 -26.89 -6.53
CA THR A 57 -39.64 -27.84 -7.05
C THR A 57 -38.28 -27.14 -6.99
N ASP A 58 -37.41 -27.58 -6.08
CA ASP A 58 -36.00 -27.19 -6.04
C ASP A 58 -35.37 -27.60 -7.38
N ALA A 59 -35.34 -26.67 -8.34
CA ALA A 59 -34.45 -26.78 -9.47
C ALA A 59 -33.03 -26.83 -8.90
N PRO A 60 -32.17 -27.78 -9.34
CA PRO A 60 -30.79 -27.78 -8.91
C PRO A 60 -30.19 -26.43 -9.32
N THR A 61 -29.94 -25.57 -8.34
CA THR A 61 -29.07 -24.42 -8.53
C THR A 61 -27.71 -25.05 -8.80
N THR A 62 -27.32 -25.12 -10.06
CA THR A 62 -25.94 -25.42 -10.45
C THR A 62 -25.07 -24.39 -9.75
N ALA A 63 -24.49 -24.77 -8.61
CA ALA A 63 -23.46 -23.98 -7.96
C ALA A 63 -22.35 -23.83 -9.00
N ALA A 64 -22.26 -22.66 -9.63
CA ALA A 64 -21.19 -22.37 -10.56
C ALA A 64 -19.88 -22.63 -9.82
N THR A 65 -19.07 -23.57 -10.32
CA THR A 65 -17.74 -23.86 -9.78
C THR A 65 -16.98 -22.54 -9.73
N GLN A 66 -16.78 -21.98 -8.53
CA GLN A 66 -16.08 -20.72 -8.37
C GLN A 66 -14.61 -21.00 -8.71
N VAL A 67 -14.15 -20.43 -9.82
CA VAL A 67 -12.76 -20.53 -10.25
C VAL A 67 -11.90 -19.82 -9.21
N ALA A 68 -10.87 -20.49 -8.69
CA ALA A 68 -9.92 -19.88 -7.77
C ALA A 68 -9.20 -18.71 -8.46
N THR A 69 -9.00 -17.62 -7.73
CA THR A 69 -8.36 -16.40 -8.24
C THR A 69 -7.19 -15.98 -7.36
N TYR A 70 -6.17 -15.34 -7.95
CA TYR A 70 -5.11 -14.68 -7.19
C TYR A 70 -5.70 -13.60 -6.28
N PRO A 71 -5.31 -13.53 -5.00
CA PRO A 71 -5.93 -12.63 -4.02
C PRO A 71 -5.80 -11.14 -4.37
N LEU A 72 -4.71 -10.74 -5.02
CA LEU A 72 -4.44 -9.32 -5.28
C LEU A 72 -4.93 -8.83 -6.65
N THR A 73 -5.21 -9.73 -7.60
CA THR A 73 -5.59 -9.34 -8.97
C THR A 73 -6.99 -9.81 -9.38
N GLY A 74 -7.54 -10.83 -8.71
CA GLY A 74 -8.80 -11.45 -9.12
C GLY A 74 -8.72 -12.24 -10.43
N LEU A 75 -7.53 -12.38 -11.01
CA LEU A 75 -7.31 -13.20 -12.20
C LEU A 75 -7.35 -14.68 -11.81
N PRO A 76 -7.82 -15.57 -12.71
CA PRO A 76 -7.80 -17.01 -12.46
C PRO A 76 -6.41 -17.51 -12.06
N VAL A 77 -6.35 -18.39 -11.05
CA VAL A 77 -5.10 -19.02 -10.64
C VAL A 77 -4.57 -19.89 -11.78
N SER A 78 -3.34 -19.60 -12.20
CA SER A 78 -2.59 -20.37 -13.18
C SER A 78 -1.49 -21.23 -12.56
N ASP A 79 -1.08 -20.90 -11.33
CA ASP A 79 -0.07 -21.58 -10.53
C ASP A 79 -0.48 -21.51 -9.05
N GLU A 80 -0.82 -22.66 -8.46
CA GLU A 80 -1.25 -22.76 -7.05
C GLU A 80 -0.14 -22.37 -6.08
N ALA A 81 1.13 -22.65 -6.42
CA ALA A 81 2.26 -22.24 -5.58
C ALA A 81 2.41 -20.72 -5.59
N ALA A 82 2.18 -20.08 -6.74
CA ALA A 82 2.11 -18.62 -6.84
C ALA A 82 0.95 -18.05 -6.02
N ALA A 83 -0.24 -18.66 -6.09
CA ALA A 83 -1.42 -18.23 -5.33
C ALA A 83 -1.21 -18.26 -3.81
N ALA A 84 -0.31 -19.12 -3.31
CA ALA A 84 0.06 -19.21 -1.90
C ALA A 84 1.22 -18.29 -1.49
N ARG A 85 1.88 -17.56 -2.40
CA ARG A 85 3.03 -16.71 -2.05
C ARG A 85 2.65 -15.58 -1.09
N PRO A 86 3.58 -15.18 -0.19
CA PRO A 86 3.46 -13.92 0.52
C PRO A 86 3.51 -12.72 -0.41
N ALA A 87 2.85 -11.64 -0.02
CA ALA A 87 3.01 -10.36 -0.70
C ALA A 87 4.46 -9.85 -0.50
N MET A 88 5.15 -9.57 -1.60
CA MET A 88 6.48 -8.97 -1.64
C MET A 88 6.36 -7.53 -2.10
N ILE A 89 6.82 -6.58 -1.29
CA ILE A 89 6.76 -5.16 -1.59
C ILE A 89 8.14 -4.62 -1.89
N ALA A 90 8.33 -4.01 -3.05
CA ALA A 90 9.51 -3.23 -3.37
C ALA A 90 9.25 -1.74 -3.15
N LYS A 91 10.06 -1.11 -2.29
CA LYS A 91 10.03 0.33 -2.08
C LYS A 91 10.85 1.04 -3.15
N VAL A 92 10.20 1.63 -4.13
CA VAL A 92 10.84 2.20 -5.33
C VAL A 92 10.72 3.72 -5.36
N GLY A 93 11.78 4.41 -5.76
CA GLY A 93 11.73 5.86 -5.96
C GLY A 93 10.97 6.23 -7.23
N ASN A 94 10.19 7.30 -7.22
CA ASN A 94 9.52 7.82 -8.41
C ASN A 94 10.20 9.10 -8.91
N TYR A 95 11.07 8.96 -9.93
CA TYR A 95 11.86 10.06 -10.46
C TYR A 95 11.89 10.06 -11.99
N ASP A 96 11.55 11.18 -12.63
CA ASP A 96 11.61 11.31 -14.10
C ASP A 96 13.01 11.04 -14.67
N SER A 97 14.06 11.37 -13.92
CA SER A 97 15.46 11.19 -14.33
C SER A 97 16.03 9.79 -14.05
N TYR A 98 15.30 8.95 -13.30
CA TYR A 98 15.69 7.59 -12.98
C TYR A 98 14.49 6.66 -13.15
N PRO A 99 14.10 6.35 -14.40
CA PRO A 99 12.97 5.47 -14.68
C PRO A 99 13.10 4.15 -13.92
N GLN A 100 11.98 3.73 -13.37
CA GLN A 100 11.84 2.53 -12.56
C GLN A 100 11.75 1.27 -13.42
N THR A 101 11.94 0.12 -12.80
CA THR A 101 11.74 -1.21 -13.39
C THR A 101 10.84 -2.06 -12.51
N GLY A 102 9.98 -2.88 -13.10
CA GLY A 102 9.16 -3.89 -12.43
C GLY A 102 7.68 -3.53 -12.17
N LEU A 103 7.28 -2.26 -12.33
CA LEU A 103 5.89 -1.81 -12.26
C LEU A 103 4.91 -2.65 -13.10
N ASN A 104 5.28 -3.06 -14.31
CA ASN A 104 4.38 -3.78 -15.22
C ASN A 104 4.04 -5.20 -14.76
N ALA A 105 4.82 -5.76 -13.83
CA ALA A 105 4.55 -7.08 -13.24
C ALA A 105 3.76 -6.99 -11.92
N ALA A 106 3.51 -5.78 -11.42
CA ALA A 106 2.88 -5.55 -10.13
C ALA A 106 1.41 -5.96 -10.10
N ASP A 107 0.96 -6.48 -8.96
CA ASP A 107 -0.46 -6.71 -8.70
C ASP A 107 -1.14 -5.44 -8.19
N ILE A 108 -0.45 -4.70 -7.30
CA ILE A 108 -0.90 -3.43 -6.74
C ILE A 108 0.29 -2.48 -6.70
N VAL A 109 0.06 -1.21 -7.05
CA VAL A 109 1.04 -0.14 -6.88
C VAL A 109 0.42 0.93 -6.00
N TYR A 110 1.05 1.21 -4.85
CA TYR A 110 0.74 2.40 -4.07
C TYR A 110 1.73 3.49 -4.41
N GLU A 111 1.22 4.68 -4.73
CA GLU A 111 2.03 5.89 -4.81
C GLU A 111 1.82 6.73 -3.55
N GLU A 112 2.88 6.95 -2.79
CA GLU A 112 2.83 7.76 -1.57
C GLU A 112 3.66 9.03 -1.71
N LEU A 113 3.10 10.14 -1.23
CA LEU A 113 3.87 11.35 -1.01
C LEU A 113 4.87 11.13 0.12
N ILE A 114 6.07 11.63 -0.09
CA ILE A 114 7.12 11.63 0.93
C ILE A 114 7.60 13.08 1.17
N ASN A 115 8.78 13.26 1.76
CA ASN A 115 9.33 14.60 1.97
C ASN A 115 9.67 15.29 0.64
N ASP A 116 9.80 16.61 0.68
CA ASP A 116 10.35 17.44 -0.40
C ASP A 116 9.57 17.35 -1.73
N HIS A 117 8.25 17.17 -1.64
CA HIS A 117 7.34 17.16 -2.79
C HIS A 117 7.61 16.05 -3.83
N ILE A 118 8.32 14.99 -3.43
CA ILE A 118 8.54 13.80 -4.26
C ILE A 118 7.64 12.64 -3.78
N SER A 119 7.35 11.68 -4.65
CA SER A 119 6.60 10.46 -4.31
C SER A 119 7.50 9.22 -4.39
N ARG A 120 7.03 8.13 -3.79
CA ARG A 120 7.64 6.79 -3.92
C ARG A 120 6.56 5.76 -4.15
N PHE A 121 6.92 4.69 -4.86
CA PHE A 121 6.07 3.54 -5.02
C PHE A 121 6.33 2.51 -3.92
N ALA A 122 5.26 1.89 -3.44
CA ALA A 122 5.31 0.54 -2.87
C ALA A 122 4.67 -0.40 -3.90
N ILE A 123 5.53 -1.15 -4.60
CA ILE A 123 5.12 -2.05 -5.66
C ILE A 123 4.90 -3.44 -5.06
N VAL A 124 3.68 -3.96 -5.13
CA VAL A 124 3.27 -5.22 -4.51
C VAL A 124 3.24 -6.33 -5.57
N TYR A 125 3.95 -7.41 -5.29
CA TYR A 125 3.97 -8.63 -6.08
C TYR A 125 3.43 -9.79 -5.25
N GLN A 126 2.62 -10.65 -5.86
CA GLN A 126 2.13 -11.89 -5.29
C GLN A 126 1.89 -12.93 -6.39
N SER A 127 1.16 -12.56 -7.45
CA SER A 127 0.82 -13.46 -8.55
C SER A 127 2.03 -13.80 -9.43
N GLN A 128 2.94 -12.85 -9.62
CA GLN A 128 4.12 -13.00 -10.48
C GLN A 128 5.28 -12.10 -10.05
N ALA A 129 6.50 -12.47 -10.43
CA ALA A 129 7.66 -11.58 -10.37
C ALA A 129 7.87 -10.90 -11.73
N PRO A 130 8.46 -9.69 -11.75
CA PRO A 130 9.06 -9.15 -12.96
C PRO A 130 10.21 -10.04 -13.45
N LYS A 131 10.44 -10.06 -14.76
CA LYS A 131 11.53 -10.83 -15.39
C LYS A 131 12.90 -10.27 -15.02
N ASP A 132 12.98 -8.96 -14.88
CA ASP A 132 14.19 -8.21 -14.55
C ASP A 132 14.16 -7.72 -13.09
N LEU A 133 15.25 -7.10 -12.67
CA LEU A 133 15.36 -6.51 -11.34
C LEU A 133 14.38 -5.34 -11.16
N VAL A 134 13.97 -5.10 -9.91
CA VAL A 134 13.10 -4.01 -9.50
C VAL A 134 13.89 -2.91 -8.80
N GLY A 135 13.65 -1.67 -9.20
CA GLY A 135 14.28 -0.51 -8.58
C GLY A 135 14.01 0.78 -9.34
N PRO A 136 14.68 1.88 -8.97
CA PRO A 136 15.67 1.98 -7.90
C PRO A 136 15.04 1.87 -6.51
N ILE A 137 15.54 0.95 -5.69
CA ILE A 137 15.05 0.72 -4.33
C ILE A 137 15.48 1.86 -3.41
N ARG A 138 14.52 2.38 -2.65
CA ARG A 138 14.67 3.57 -1.80
C ARG A 138 14.21 3.32 -0.38
N SER A 139 14.42 4.33 0.45
CA SER A 139 14.11 4.26 1.86
C SER A 139 12.61 4.14 2.11
N GLY A 140 12.25 3.40 3.14
CA GLY A 140 10.88 3.33 3.65
C GLY A 140 10.51 4.58 4.45
N ARG A 141 9.24 4.65 4.84
CA ARG A 141 8.58 5.70 5.62
C ARG A 141 7.72 5.06 6.70
N ARG A 142 7.44 5.80 7.77
CA ARG A 142 6.58 5.34 8.86
C ARG A 142 5.21 4.89 8.34
N GLN A 143 4.63 5.65 7.41
CA GLN A 143 3.34 5.33 6.80
C GLN A 143 3.33 4.02 6.00
N ASP A 144 4.48 3.46 5.61
CA ASP A 144 4.52 2.14 4.97
C ASP A 144 3.97 1.05 5.91
N VAL A 145 4.17 1.18 7.22
CA VAL A 145 3.64 0.21 8.20
C VAL A 145 2.12 0.18 8.17
N ASP A 146 1.50 1.36 8.26
CA ASP A 146 0.04 1.49 8.25
C ASP A 146 -0.56 1.08 6.90
N LEU A 147 0.14 1.43 5.81
CA LEU A 147 -0.31 1.17 4.44
C LEU A 147 -0.26 -0.30 4.05
N LEU A 148 0.69 -1.08 4.58
CA LEU A 148 0.99 -2.43 4.08
C LEU A 148 0.53 -3.56 5.01
N THR A 149 0.20 -3.27 6.27
CA THR A 149 -0.19 -4.31 7.26
C THR A 149 -1.46 -5.07 6.84
N ASN A 150 -2.34 -4.47 6.03
CA ASN A 150 -3.50 -5.12 5.42
C ASN A 150 -3.16 -6.28 4.46
N LEU A 151 -1.89 -6.43 4.07
CA LEU A 151 -1.40 -7.49 3.20
C LEU A 151 -0.92 -8.75 3.96
N ASN A 152 -1.21 -8.85 5.26
CA ASN A 152 -0.96 -10.03 6.11
C ASN A 152 0.53 -10.42 6.20
N HIS A 153 1.27 -9.75 7.09
CA HIS A 153 2.71 -9.96 7.27
C HIS A 153 3.52 -9.92 5.95
N PRO A 154 3.39 -8.88 5.13
CA PRO A 154 4.08 -8.87 3.87
C PRO A 154 5.59 -8.67 4.02
N VAL A 155 6.36 -9.07 3.01
CA VAL A 155 7.81 -8.90 2.95
C VAL A 155 8.15 -7.54 2.35
N LEU A 156 8.89 -6.71 3.08
CA LEU A 156 9.31 -5.38 2.63
C LEU A 156 10.76 -5.41 2.15
N ALA A 157 10.97 -5.21 0.84
CA ALA A 157 12.24 -4.98 0.17
C ALA A 157 12.50 -3.47 0.02
N TRP A 158 13.52 -2.96 0.71
CA TRP A 158 13.72 -1.52 0.90
C TRP A 158 15.18 -1.17 1.23
N ALA A 159 15.55 0.09 1.07
CA ALA A 159 16.92 0.55 1.34
C ALA A 159 17.20 0.84 2.83
N GLY A 160 16.24 0.57 3.72
CA GLY A 160 16.24 1.01 5.12
C GLY A 160 15.65 2.41 5.32
N GLY A 161 15.78 2.98 6.51
CA GLY A 161 15.25 4.31 6.84
C GLY A 161 16.07 4.97 7.95
N ASN A 162 15.58 6.09 8.46
CA ASN A 162 16.13 6.64 9.70
C ASN A 162 15.85 5.68 10.88
N ALA A 163 16.44 5.96 12.05
CA ALA A 163 16.31 5.10 13.23
C ALA A 163 14.85 4.87 13.65
N PHE A 164 14.00 5.89 13.54
CA PHE A 164 12.58 5.78 13.88
C PHE A 164 11.84 4.87 12.90
N VAL A 165 11.98 5.09 11.59
CA VAL A 165 11.35 4.23 10.58
C VAL A 165 11.84 2.78 10.69
N THR A 166 13.14 2.59 10.94
CA THR A 166 13.71 1.24 11.11
C THR A 166 13.15 0.55 12.35
N LYS A 167 12.96 1.31 13.44
CA LYS A 167 12.28 0.80 14.63
C LYS A 167 10.81 0.48 14.35
N ASP A 168 10.08 1.36 13.68
CA ASP A 168 8.66 1.14 13.39
C ASP A 168 8.46 -0.13 12.53
N VAL A 169 9.30 -0.34 11.51
CA VAL A 169 9.25 -1.59 10.71
C VAL A 169 9.59 -2.81 11.56
N ALA A 170 10.62 -2.72 12.43
CA ALA A 170 11.00 -3.82 13.30
C ALA A 170 9.94 -4.17 14.36
N ASP A 171 9.17 -3.18 14.82
CA ASP A 171 8.08 -3.35 15.78
C ASP A 171 6.74 -3.72 15.10
N SER A 172 6.69 -3.75 13.76
CA SER A 172 5.49 -4.07 12.98
C SER A 172 5.40 -5.55 12.58
N GLU A 173 4.30 -5.90 11.90
CA GLU A 173 4.11 -7.23 11.32
C GLU A 173 4.85 -7.43 9.98
N LEU A 174 5.47 -6.38 9.43
CA LEU A 174 6.20 -6.45 8.17
C LEU A 174 7.46 -7.32 8.31
N VAL A 175 7.66 -8.24 7.36
CA VAL A 175 8.89 -9.04 7.29
C VAL A 175 9.99 -8.20 6.65
N ASN A 176 11.00 -7.86 7.46
CA ASN A 176 12.08 -6.97 7.03
C ASN A 176 13.07 -7.67 6.07
N MET A 177 13.08 -7.24 4.80
CA MET A 177 14.06 -7.63 3.80
C MET A 177 14.83 -6.42 3.26
N SER A 178 15.36 -5.58 4.16
CA SER A 178 16.15 -4.41 3.76
C SER A 178 17.44 -4.80 3.02
N GLN A 179 18.16 -3.82 2.46
CA GLN A 179 19.50 -4.03 1.87
C GLN A 179 20.49 -4.76 2.79
N THR A 180 20.29 -4.70 4.12
CA THR A 180 21.11 -5.40 5.11
C THR A 180 20.71 -6.86 5.28
N TYR A 181 19.45 -7.21 4.99
CA TYR A 181 18.85 -8.54 5.22
C TYR A 181 18.44 -9.24 3.91
N CYS A 182 18.81 -8.70 2.75
CA CYS A 182 18.30 -9.17 1.46
C CYS A 182 18.89 -10.51 0.97
N ASN A 183 19.84 -11.14 1.68
CA ASN A 183 20.33 -12.49 1.38
C ASN A 183 20.66 -12.77 -0.12
N LYS A 184 21.40 -11.86 -0.76
CA LYS A 184 21.76 -11.89 -2.21
C LYS A 184 20.59 -11.69 -3.19
N ALA A 185 19.38 -11.39 -2.71
CA ALA A 185 18.25 -10.96 -3.52
C ALA A 185 18.37 -9.49 -3.95
N CYS A 186 19.30 -8.72 -3.36
CA CYS A 186 19.57 -7.35 -3.78
C CYS A 186 21.01 -7.16 -4.24
N MET A 187 21.20 -6.20 -5.15
CA MET A 187 22.50 -5.85 -5.68
C MET A 187 22.57 -4.37 -6.07
N ARG A 188 23.80 -3.88 -6.20
CA ARG A 188 24.05 -2.58 -6.82
C ARG A 188 24.43 -2.75 -8.28
N VAL A 189 23.66 -2.13 -9.17
CA VAL A 189 23.91 -2.12 -10.63
C VAL A 189 24.92 -1.02 -11.01
N ASP A 190 25.49 -1.14 -12.21
CA ASP A 190 26.53 -0.24 -12.74
C ASP A 190 26.00 0.82 -13.72
N PHE A 191 24.85 0.59 -14.37
CA PHE A 191 24.24 1.50 -15.34
C PHE A 191 23.66 2.80 -14.73
N THR A 192 23.70 2.93 -13.40
CA THR A 192 23.32 4.15 -12.69
C THR A 192 24.12 4.28 -11.39
N LYS A 193 24.16 5.50 -10.82
CA LYS A 193 24.98 5.81 -9.64
C LYS A 193 24.16 5.75 -8.35
N ALA A 194 24.84 5.52 -7.24
CA ALA A 194 24.24 5.72 -5.92
C ALA A 194 23.69 7.17 -5.80
N PRO A 195 22.53 7.38 -5.15
CA PRO A 195 21.73 6.39 -4.41
C PRO A 195 20.70 5.62 -5.26
N TYR A 196 20.72 5.73 -6.59
CA TYR A 196 19.69 5.16 -7.49
C TYR A 196 20.07 3.79 -8.07
N ASN A 197 21.09 3.14 -7.53
CA ASN A 197 21.64 1.92 -8.10
C ASN A 197 21.37 0.65 -7.29
N LEU A 198 20.55 0.71 -6.24
CA LEU A 198 20.12 -0.48 -5.50
C LEU A 198 18.89 -1.09 -6.17
N TYR A 199 18.94 -2.39 -6.48
CA TYR A 199 17.86 -3.13 -7.13
C TYR A 199 17.66 -4.49 -6.45
N PHE A 200 16.46 -5.06 -6.57
CA PHE A 200 16.10 -6.37 -6.04
C PHE A 200 15.65 -7.34 -7.15
N ASP A 201 16.03 -8.59 -7.03
CA ASP A 201 15.47 -9.73 -7.74
C ASP A 201 14.32 -10.29 -6.90
N ILE A 202 13.09 -10.11 -7.36
CA ILE A 202 11.88 -10.46 -6.60
C ILE A 202 11.67 -11.97 -6.50
N ALA A 203 11.97 -12.71 -7.57
CA ALA A 203 11.88 -14.18 -7.55
C ALA A 203 12.83 -14.74 -6.48
N LYS A 204 14.07 -14.26 -6.48
CA LYS A 204 15.08 -14.62 -5.48
C LYS A 204 14.74 -14.09 -4.08
N ALA A 205 14.05 -12.96 -3.98
CA ALA A 205 13.59 -12.44 -2.70
C ALA A 205 12.62 -13.41 -2.03
N TRP A 206 11.66 -14.00 -2.75
CA TRP A 206 10.80 -15.04 -2.19
C TRP A 206 11.56 -16.29 -1.76
N GLU A 207 12.60 -16.70 -2.49
CA GLU A 207 13.44 -17.83 -2.11
C GLU A 207 14.29 -17.58 -0.85
N LYS A 208 14.59 -16.31 -0.55
CA LYS A 208 15.56 -15.90 0.48
C LYS A 208 14.95 -15.09 1.62
N MET A 209 13.64 -14.85 1.57
CA MET A 209 12.94 -14.07 2.58
C MET A 209 13.08 -14.75 3.95
N PRO A 210 13.14 -13.96 5.03
CA PRO A 210 12.96 -14.50 6.37
C PRO A 210 11.60 -15.21 6.51
N GLU A 211 11.48 -16.11 7.48
CA GLU A 211 10.19 -16.68 7.84
C GLU A 211 9.20 -15.60 8.30
N GLY A 212 7.91 -15.89 8.18
CA GLY A 212 6.83 -15.03 8.67
C GLY A 212 5.98 -14.39 7.59
N GLY A 213 6.44 -14.40 6.32
CA GLY A 213 5.65 -13.91 5.19
C GLY A 213 4.40 -14.77 5.00
N LYS A 214 3.23 -14.14 4.82
CA LYS A 214 1.97 -14.87 4.60
C LYS A 214 1.24 -14.39 3.34
N THR A 215 0.43 -15.28 2.78
CA THR A 215 -0.44 -14.97 1.64
C THR A 215 -1.41 -13.84 2.01
N PRO A 216 -1.53 -12.79 1.19
CA PRO A 216 -2.44 -11.69 1.49
C PRO A 216 -3.90 -12.12 1.33
N PRO A 217 -4.84 -11.54 2.09
CA PRO A 217 -6.26 -11.69 1.80
C PRO A 217 -6.61 -10.92 0.52
N GLN A 218 -7.79 -11.22 -0.02
CA GLN A 218 -8.35 -10.46 -1.13
C GLN A 218 -8.56 -8.99 -0.75
N GLN A 219 -8.05 -8.07 -1.57
CA GLN A 219 -8.09 -6.63 -1.27
C GLN A 219 -9.29 -5.91 -1.89
N PHE A 220 -9.77 -6.39 -3.03
CA PHE A 220 -10.85 -5.76 -3.79
C PHE A 220 -11.94 -6.75 -4.14
N GLN A 221 -13.16 -6.27 -4.38
CA GLN A 221 -14.18 -7.09 -5.02
C GLN A 221 -13.94 -7.09 -6.53
N TYR A 222 -13.76 -8.27 -7.11
CA TYR A 222 -13.57 -8.42 -8.55
C TYR A 222 -14.87 -8.80 -9.23
N ARG A 223 -15.07 -8.26 -10.42
CA ARG A 223 -16.19 -8.64 -11.27
C ARG A 223 -15.97 -10.07 -11.78
N THR A 224 -16.99 -10.91 -11.71
CA THR A 224 -16.94 -12.24 -12.32
C THR A 224 -16.95 -12.16 -13.84
N THR A 225 -16.32 -13.13 -14.50
CA THR A 225 -16.30 -13.22 -15.97
C THR A 225 -17.73 -13.24 -16.53
N GLY A 226 -18.01 -12.33 -17.46
CA GLY A 226 -19.32 -12.22 -18.11
C GLY A 226 -20.37 -11.41 -17.36
N ALA A 227 -20.12 -11.01 -16.10
CA ALA A 227 -21.04 -10.11 -15.41
C ALA A 227 -21.12 -8.74 -16.12
N ALA A 228 -22.29 -8.11 -16.10
CA ALA A 228 -22.49 -6.81 -16.70
C ALA A 228 -21.55 -5.75 -16.09
N LEU A 229 -21.09 -4.81 -16.93
CA LEU A 229 -20.38 -3.64 -16.44
C LEU A 229 -21.36 -2.71 -15.73
N ALA A 230 -20.97 -2.19 -14.57
CA ALA A 230 -21.71 -1.20 -13.81
C ALA A 230 -20.94 0.13 -13.79
N GLY A 231 -21.66 1.24 -13.64
CA GLY A 231 -21.09 2.59 -13.59
C GLY A 231 -21.05 3.30 -14.93
N SER A 232 -20.50 4.52 -14.93
CA SER A 232 -20.36 5.36 -16.12
C SER A 232 -19.04 5.07 -16.83
N ALA A 233 -19.03 5.13 -18.16
CA ALA A 233 -17.80 5.02 -18.93
C ALA A 233 -16.82 6.14 -18.56
N ALA A 234 -15.56 5.78 -18.30
CA ALA A 234 -14.48 6.71 -17.99
C ALA A 234 -13.33 6.53 -18.97
N THR A 235 -12.97 7.60 -19.68
CA THR A 235 -11.84 7.61 -20.63
C THR A 235 -10.50 7.86 -19.95
N GLY A 236 -10.50 8.27 -18.69
CA GLY A 236 -9.30 8.55 -17.93
C GLY A 236 -9.55 9.35 -16.67
N VAL A 237 -8.46 9.63 -15.95
CA VAL A 237 -8.43 10.52 -14.80
C VAL A 237 -7.11 11.29 -14.80
N ASP A 238 -7.20 12.60 -14.61
CA ASP A 238 -6.05 13.47 -14.36
C ASP A 238 -6.07 13.92 -12.91
N MET A 239 -4.93 13.89 -12.26
CA MET A 239 -4.76 14.35 -10.89
C MET A 239 -3.41 15.01 -10.68
N THR A 240 -3.37 15.93 -9.70
CA THR A 240 -2.12 16.52 -9.23
C THR A 240 -1.85 15.99 -7.83
N ILE A 241 -0.75 15.25 -7.69
CA ILE A 241 -0.27 14.72 -6.42
C ILE A 241 0.95 15.56 -6.04
N ASP A 242 0.70 16.61 -5.26
CA ASP A 242 1.70 17.63 -4.91
C ASP A 242 2.37 18.24 -6.15
N SER A 243 3.66 17.93 -6.42
CA SER A 243 4.37 18.44 -7.58
C SER A 243 4.18 17.61 -8.86
N TYR A 244 3.59 16.41 -8.78
CA TYR A 244 3.42 15.52 -9.92
C TYR A 244 2.07 15.71 -10.59
N LYS A 245 2.09 15.80 -11.93
CA LYS A 245 0.89 15.72 -12.76
C LYS A 245 0.74 14.29 -13.27
N ILE A 246 -0.19 13.54 -12.69
CA ILE A 246 -0.44 12.15 -13.03
C ILE A 246 -1.71 12.06 -13.88
N GLY A 247 -1.62 11.39 -15.01
CA GLY A 247 -2.76 11.12 -15.88
C GLY A 247 -2.86 9.63 -16.15
N TRP A 248 -4.08 9.10 -16.19
CA TRP A 248 -4.39 7.75 -16.61
C TRP A 248 -5.37 7.82 -17.77
N THR A 249 -5.01 7.29 -18.93
CA THR A 249 -5.87 7.31 -20.12
C THR A 249 -6.22 5.89 -20.53
N TRP A 250 -7.50 5.63 -20.79
CA TRP A 250 -7.95 4.32 -21.30
C TRP A 250 -7.45 4.11 -22.73
N ASN A 251 -6.78 2.98 -22.99
CA ASN A 251 -6.41 2.51 -24.32
C ASN A 251 -7.33 1.35 -24.73
N ASP A 252 -8.14 1.58 -25.77
CA ASP A 252 -9.10 0.57 -26.22
C ASP A 252 -8.45 -0.65 -26.90
N SER A 253 -7.26 -0.49 -27.48
CA SER A 253 -6.53 -1.59 -28.12
C SER A 253 -5.98 -2.57 -27.09
N THR A 254 -5.44 -2.05 -25.97
CA THR A 254 -4.84 -2.88 -24.91
C THR A 254 -5.83 -3.22 -23.80
N LYS A 255 -6.99 -2.55 -23.75
CA LYS A 255 -8.00 -2.67 -22.68
C LYS A 255 -7.41 -2.37 -21.29
N GLN A 256 -6.51 -1.40 -21.22
CA GLN A 256 -5.80 -0.98 -20.00
C GLN A 256 -5.78 0.54 -19.89
N TYR A 257 -5.55 1.05 -18.68
CA TYR A 257 -5.20 2.45 -18.46
C TYR A 257 -3.68 2.64 -18.59
N GLU A 258 -3.26 3.60 -19.38
CA GLU A 258 -1.87 4.00 -19.53
C GLU A 258 -1.57 5.20 -18.63
N ARG A 259 -0.50 5.08 -17.83
CA ARG A 259 -0.06 6.13 -16.91
C ARG A 259 0.83 7.13 -17.63
N THR A 260 0.63 8.40 -17.30
CA THR A 260 1.54 9.50 -17.63
C THR A 260 1.95 10.22 -16.35
N GLN A 261 3.18 10.71 -16.35
CA GLN A 261 3.74 11.53 -15.30
C GLN A 261 4.36 12.77 -15.91
N ASN A 262 4.01 13.94 -15.37
CA ASN A 262 4.50 15.23 -15.85
C ASN A 262 4.31 15.39 -17.37
N LYS A 263 3.16 14.89 -17.87
CA LYS A 263 2.76 14.88 -19.29
C LYS A 263 3.62 14.00 -20.22
N LYS A 264 4.38 13.06 -19.67
CA LYS A 264 5.13 12.05 -20.42
C LYS A 264 4.59 10.67 -20.10
N ALA A 265 4.66 9.74 -21.05
CA ALA A 265 4.37 8.34 -20.77
C ALA A 265 5.27 7.85 -19.63
N ASP A 266 4.67 7.18 -18.64
CA ASP A 266 5.43 6.57 -17.55
C ASP A 266 5.84 5.16 -17.99
N THR A 267 7.05 5.06 -18.53
CA THR A 267 7.60 3.82 -19.05
C THR A 267 8.65 3.29 -18.09
N GLU A 268 8.70 1.97 -17.96
CA GLU A 268 9.85 1.31 -17.36
C GLU A 268 11.12 1.56 -18.19
N ARG A 269 12.27 1.40 -17.54
CA ARG A 269 13.58 1.40 -18.21
C ARG A 269 13.75 0.24 -19.18
#